data_AF-A0A7S3HZB7-F1
#
_entry.id   AF-A0A7S3HZB7-F1
#
_cell.length_a   1.000
_cell.length_b   1.000
_cell.length_c   1.000
_cell.angle_alpha   90.00
_cell.angle_beta   90.00
_cell.angle_gamma   90.00
#
_symmetry.space_group_name_H-M   'P 1'
#
loop_
_entity.id
_entity.type
_entity.pdbx_description
1 polymer ?
#
loop_
_entity_poly.entity_id
_entity_poly.type
_entity_poly.pdbx_seq_one_letter_code
_entity_poly.pdbx_strand_id
1 'polypeptide(L)'
;FNVPQDKKDPSVITNTARIDGAMPTIKHCLDNGAKAVILMSHLGRPDGLPKPEFSLAPVAKCLETIAGKPVTFLKDCVGTEVEAACADPAPGSLILLENLRYHVE
;
A
#
# COMPACT_ATOMS: atom_id res chain seq x y z
N PHE A 1 -0.82 -6.56 -3.27
CA PHE A 1 -2.09 -5.86 -3.61
C PHE A 1 -2.29 -5.52 -5.09
N ASN A 2 -1.99 -6.44 -6.01
CA ASN A 2 -2.53 -6.32 -7.37
C ASN A 2 -4.03 -6.66 -7.26
N VAL A 3 -4.97 -5.74 -7.42
CA VAL A 3 -6.41 -6.00 -7.21
C VAL A 3 -7.22 -5.55 -8.43
N PRO A 4 -8.33 -6.21 -8.77
CA PRO A 4 -9.18 -5.76 -9.85
C PRO A 4 -9.88 -4.46 -9.44
N GLN A 5 -9.79 -3.46 -10.32
CA GLN A 5 -10.49 -2.18 -10.20
C GLN A 5 -11.69 -2.14 -11.15
N ASP A 6 -12.63 -1.24 -10.90
CA ASP A 6 -13.74 -1.00 -11.81
C ASP A 6 -13.22 -0.49 -13.15
N LYS A 7 -13.83 -0.97 -14.24
CA LYS A 7 -13.38 -0.64 -15.61
C LYS A 7 -13.65 0.81 -16.00
N LYS A 8 -14.63 1.46 -15.37
CA LYS A 8 -15.02 2.84 -15.63
C LYS A 8 -14.35 3.79 -14.66
N ASP A 9 -14.19 3.38 -13.41
CA ASP A 9 -13.51 4.16 -12.38
C ASP A 9 -12.40 3.33 -11.69
N PRO A 10 -11.13 3.48 -12.09
CA PRO A 10 -10.02 2.74 -11.49
C PRO A 10 -9.80 3.09 -10.01
N SER A 11 -10.42 4.14 -9.47
CA SER A 11 -10.35 4.41 -8.02
C SER A 11 -11.20 3.46 -7.18
N VAL A 12 -12.08 2.67 -7.80
CA VAL A 12 -12.96 1.72 -7.12
C VAL A 12 -12.39 0.31 -7.20
N ILE A 13 -12.11 -0.29 -6.05
CA ILE A 13 -11.68 -1.69 -5.96
C ILE A 13 -12.91 -2.59 -5.94
N THR A 14 -12.97 -3.57 -6.85
CA THR A 14 -14.15 -4.44 -7.02
C THR A 14 -14.06 -5.76 -6.27
N ASN A 15 -12.85 -6.14 -5.84
CA ASN A 15 -12.63 -7.35 -5.03
C ASN A 15 -11.48 -7.14 -4.04
N THR A 16 -11.80 -7.27 -2.76
CA THR A 16 -10.87 -7.03 -1.64
C THR A 16 -10.13 -8.26 -1.16
N ALA A 17 -10.40 -9.46 -1.70
CA ALA A 17 -9.90 -10.73 -1.16
C ALA A 17 -8.36 -10.78 -1.01
N ARG A 18 -7.62 -10.09 -1.89
CA ARG A 18 -6.14 -9.99 -1.80
C ARG A 18 -5.66 -9.04 -0.71
N ILE A 19 -6.46 -8.04 -0.35
CA ILE A 19 -6.19 -7.14 0.79
C ILE A 19 -6.57 -7.89 2.07
N ASP A 20 -7.76 -8.48 2.11
CA ASP A 20 -8.26 -9.28 3.23
C ASP A 20 -7.29 -10.41 3.59
N GLY A 21 -6.74 -11.09 2.58
CA GLY A 21 -5.76 -12.17 2.76
C GLY A 21 -4.44 -11.74 3.41
N ALA A 22 -4.07 -10.46 3.36
CA ALA A 22 -2.86 -9.94 4.00
C ALA A 22 -3.10 -9.48 5.45
N MET A 23 -4.36 -9.24 5.84
CA MET A 23 -4.71 -8.71 7.16
C MET A 23 -4.24 -9.59 8.33
N PRO A 24 -4.28 -10.94 8.27
CA PRO A 24 -3.77 -11.77 9.36
C PRO A 24 -2.29 -11.51 9.66
N THR A 25 -1.45 -11.37 8.62
CA THR A 25 -0.01 -11.08 8.80
C THR A 25 0.22 -9.67 9.32
N ILE A 26 -0.50 -8.68 8.78
CA ILE A 26 -0.39 -7.28 9.26
C ILE A 26 -0.74 -7.20 10.75
N LYS A 27 -1.86 -7.79 11.15
CA LYS A 27 -2.29 -7.84 12.56
C LYS A 27 -1.25 -8.55 13.41
N HIS A 28 -0.79 -9.73 12.99
CA HIS A 28 0.22 -10.49 13.72
C HIS A 28 1.50 -9.67 13.97
N CYS A 29 2.03 -8.96 12.98
CA CYS A 29 3.22 -8.12 13.16
C CYS A 29 2.97 -7.02 14.21
N LEU A 30 1.86 -6.30 14.11
CA LEU A 30 1.52 -5.21 15.03
C LEU A 30 1.25 -5.73 16.45
N ASP A 31 0.52 -6.82 16.58
CA ASP A 31 0.17 -7.44 17.87
C ASP A 31 1.41 -8.01 18.58
N ASN A 32 2.47 -8.35 17.83
CA ASN A 32 3.76 -8.82 18.36
C ASN A 32 4.80 -7.70 18.51
N GLY A 33 4.35 -6.43 18.59
CA GLY A 33 5.21 -5.32 18.98
C GLY A 33 6.03 -4.72 17.84
N ALA A 34 5.72 -5.03 16.57
CA ALA A 34 6.30 -4.27 15.47
C ALA A 34 5.91 -2.79 15.59
N LYS A 35 6.90 -1.91 15.65
CA LYS A 35 6.68 -0.46 15.74
C LYS A 35 5.88 0.06 14.56
N ALA A 36 6.14 -0.45 13.36
CA ALA A 36 5.36 -0.16 12.17
C ALA A 36 5.40 -1.34 11.20
N VAL A 37 4.42 -1.38 10.31
CA VAL A 37 4.37 -2.32 9.17
C VAL A 37 4.40 -1.50 7.89
N ILE A 38 5.47 -1.69 7.11
CA ILE A 38 5.66 -1.04 5.82
C ILE A 38 5.30 -2.05 4.73
N LEU A 39 4.30 -1.70 3.92
CA LEU A 39 3.75 -2.55 2.88
C LEU A 39 4.21 -2.06 1.51
N MET A 40 4.62 -3.02 0.69
CA MET A 40 5.06 -2.80 -0.67
C MET A 40 4.32 -3.74 -1.60
N SER A 41 3.96 -3.25 -2.78
CA SER A 41 3.21 -4.03 -3.76
C SER A 41 3.40 -3.45 -5.15
N HIS A 42 2.90 -4.17 -6.14
CA HIS A 42 2.62 -3.65 -7.46
C HIS A 42 1.13 -3.73 -7.79
N LEU A 43 0.73 -2.99 -8.82
CA LEU A 43 -0.57 -3.05 -9.46
C LEU A 43 -0.38 -3.00 -10.98
N GLY A 44 -1.06 -3.88 -11.70
CA GLY A 44 -0.97 -3.92 -13.17
C GLY A 44 0.45 -4.08 -13.73
N ARG A 45 0.68 -3.47 -14.90
CA ARG A 45 1.95 -3.49 -15.63
C ARG A 45 2.28 -2.07 -16.13
N PRO A 46 2.83 -1.21 -15.26
CA PRO A 46 3.22 0.14 -15.64
C PRO A 46 4.50 0.21 -16.48
N ASP A 47 5.31 -0.85 -16.49
CA ASP A 47 6.55 -1.00 -17.27
C ASP A 47 7.62 0.07 -16.95
N GLY A 48 7.87 0.31 -15.66
CA GLY A 48 8.91 1.24 -15.18
C GLY A 48 8.56 2.72 -15.35
N LEU A 49 7.27 3.03 -15.55
CA LEU A 49 6.79 4.40 -15.74
C LEU A 49 5.63 4.72 -14.79
N PRO A 50 5.66 5.86 -14.07
CA PRO A 50 4.54 6.31 -13.26
C PRO A 50 3.30 6.53 -14.12
N LYS A 51 2.27 5.70 -13.89
CA LYS A 51 1.00 5.70 -14.62
C LYS A 51 -0.16 5.78 -13.62
N PRO A 52 -0.90 6.91 -13.53
CA PRO A 52 -1.90 7.14 -12.49
C PRO A 52 -2.93 6.02 -12.32
N GLU A 53 -3.30 5.35 -13.42
CA GLU A 53 -4.23 4.21 -13.42
C GLU A 53 -3.72 3.00 -12.63
N PHE A 54 -2.40 2.89 -12.42
CA PHE A 54 -1.76 1.83 -11.65
C PHE A 54 -1.26 2.28 -10.28
N SER A 55 -1.70 3.45 -9.79
CA SER A 55 -1.35 3.90 -8.43
C SER A 55 -2.00 3.00 -7.37
N LEU A 56 -1.30 2.80 -6.26
CA LEU A 56 -1.82 2.11 -5.08
C LEU A 56 -2.64 3.01 -4.14
N ALA A 57 -2.82 4.30 -4.46
CA ALA A 57 -3.64 5.20 -3.64
C ALA A 57 -5.08 4.69 -3.36
N PRO A 58 -5.80 4.08 -4.34
CA PRO A 58 -7.10 3.46 -4.06
C PRO A 58 -7.00 2.27 -3.08
N VAL A 59 -5.91 1.50 -3.18
CA VAL A 59 -5.63 0.37 -2.27
C VAL A 59 -5.38 0.86 -0.86
N ALA A 60 -4.66 1.97 -0.69
CA ALA A 60 -4.43 2.58 0.63
C ALA A 60 -5.75 2.91 1.34
N LYS A 61 -6.69 3.55 0.64
CA LYS A 61 -8.02 3.90 1.18
C LYS A 61 -8.84 2.66 1.56
N CYS A 62 -8.82 1.65 0.70
CA CYS A 62 -9.50 0.39 0.98
C CYS A 62 -8.88 -0.34 2.18
N LEU A 63 -7.55 -0.39 2.24
CA LEU A 63 -6.82 -0.98 3.35
C LEU A 63 -7.10 -0.24 4.66
N GLU A 64 -7.16 1.09 4.66
CA GLU A 64 -7.54 1.90 5.84
C GLU A 64 -8.92 1.51 6.36
N THR A 65 -9.88 1.33 5.46
CA THR A 65 -11.25 0.89 5.80
C THR A 65 -11.24 -0.52 6.41
N ILE A 66 -10.53 -1.47 5.80
CA ILE A 66 -10.46 -2.87 6.26
C ILE A 66 -9.68 -3.02 7.56
N ALA A 67 -8.58 -2.28 7.71
CA ALA A 67 -7.74 -2.31 8.89
C ALA A 67 -8.36 -1.58 10.08
N GLY A 68 -9.34 -0.70 9.84
CA GLY A 68 -9.98 0.12 10.87
C GLY A 68 -9.01 1.10 11.54
N LYS A 69 -7.93 1.46 10.85
CA LYS A 69 -6.90 2.38 11.35
C LYS A 69 -6.24 3.15 10.20
N PRO A 70 -5.67 4.34 10.47
CA PRO A 70 -5.06 5.16 9.44
C PRO A 70 -3.95 4.43 8.69
N VAL A 71 -3.92 4.61 7.36
CA VAL A 71 -2.84 4.12 6.49
C VAL A 71 -2.11 5.31 5.88
N THR A 72 -0.83 5.46 6.19
CA THR A 72 0.01 6.45 5.54
C THR A 72 0.38 5.95 4.14
N PHE A 73 -0.02 6.69 3.11
CA PHE A 73 0.36 6.41 1.74
C PHE A 73 1.50 7.32 1.29
N LEU A 74 2.60 6.74 0.80
CA LEU A 74 3.72 7.48 0.24
C LEU A 74 3.66 7.46 -1.29
N LYS A 75 4.03 8.58 -1.92
CA LYS A 75 3.94 8.77 -3.38
C LYS A 75 5.07 8.08 -4.17
N ASP A 76 6.02 7.48 -3.45
CA ASP A 76 7.12 6.71 -3.99
C ASP A 76 7.37 5.50 -3.09
N CYS A 77 8.23 4.58 -3.53
CA CYS A 77 8.69 3.43 -2.75
C CYS A 77 10.16 3.51 -2.34
N VAL A 78 10.90 4.50 -2.85
CA VAL A 78 12.31 4.75 -2.50
C VAL A 78 12.56 6.25 -2.37
N GLY A 79 13.75 6.61 -1.87
CA GLY A 79 14.21 8.00 -1.77
C GLY A 79 14.04 8.61 -0.38
N THR A 80 14.59 9.82 -0.23
CA THR A 80 14.77 10.47 1.07
C THR A 80 13.46 10.73 1.81
N GLU A 81 12.37 11.03 1.10
CA GLU A 81 11.05 11.22 1.71
C GLU A 81 10.50 9.92 2.30
N VAL A 82 10.71 8.78 1.61
CA VAL A 82 10.30 7.45 2.07
C VAL A 82 11.13 7.03 3.28
N GLU A 83 12.44 7.20 3.20
CA GLU A 83 13.36 6.93 4.31
C GLU A 83 12.99 7.75 5.56
N ALA A 84 12.75 9.05 5.40
CA ALA A 84 12.36 9.92 6.51
C ALA A 84 11.02 9.52 7.14
N ALA A 85 10.02 9.16 6.33
CA ALA A 85 8.72 8.70 6.82
C ALA A 85 8.79 7.35 7.54
N CYS A 86 9.70 6.47 7.11
CA CYS A 86 9.89 5.13 7.70
C CYS A 86 10.91 5.08 8.85
N ALA A 87 11.74 6.11 9.03
CA ALA A 87 12.81 6.11 10.02
C ALA A 87 12.30 6.01 11.47
N ASP A 88 11.26 6.78 11.80
CA ASP A 88 10.72 6.84 13.17
C ASP A 88 9.20 7.07 13.21
N PRO A 89 8.38 6.16 12.64
CA PRO A 89 6.94 6.31 12.64
C PRO A 89 6.35 6.08 14.04
N ALA A 90 5.14 6.59 14.27
CA ALA A 90 4.40 6.32 15.49
C ALA A 90 4.21 4.80 15.71
N PRO A 91 4.23 4.32 16.97
CA PRO A 91 3.97 2.91 17.26
C PRO A 91 2.62 2.44 16.70
N GLY A 92 2.64 1.30 16.04
CA GLY A 92 1.49 0.71 15.38
C GLY A 92 1.20 1.27 13.97
N SER A 93 2.08 2.09 13.40
CA SER A 93 1.87 2.68 12.07
C SER A 93 1.75 1.62 10.98
N LEU A 94 0.85 1.89 10.03
CA LEU A 94 0.68 1.10 8.81
C LEU A 94 0.97 2.02 7.62
N ILE A 95 2.02 1.71 6.86
CA ILE A 95 2.49 2.54 5.75
C ILE A 95 2.39 1.72 4.47
N LEU A 96 1.79 2.27 3.42
CA LEU A 96 1.78 1.69 2.08
C LEU A 96 2.62 2.57 1.14
N LEU A 97 3.64 1.97 0.54
CA LEU A 97 4.44 2.62 -0.49
C LEU A 97 3.74 2.58 -1.86
N GLU A 98 4.16 3.44 -2.78
CA GLU A 98 3.66 3.43 -4.15
C GLU A 98 4.12 2.17 -4.91
N ASN A 99 3.51 1.94 -6.07
CA ASN A 99 3.71 0.81 -6.95
C ASN A 99 5.19 0.58 -7.31
N LEU A 100 5.73 -0.55 -6.83
CA LEU A 100 7.12 -0.94 -7.09
C LEU A 100 7.49 -0.97 -8.57
N ARG A 101 6.53 -1.26 -9.47
CA ARG A 101 6.78 -1.35 -10.92
C ARG A 101 6.85 0.01 -11.62
N TYR A 102 6.70 1.12 -10.90
CA TYR A 102 7.03 2.45 -11.44
C TYR A 102 8.54 2.64 -11.61
N HIS A 103 9.35 1.84 -10.92
CA HIS A 103 10.79 1.73 -11.12
C HIS A 103 11.07 0.50 -12.00
N VAL A 104 12.09 0.59 -12.86
CA VAL A 104 12.39 -0.42 -13.89
C VAL A 104 13.25 -1.56 -13.35
N GLU A 105 13.99 -1.28 -12.27
CA GLU A 105 14.85 -2.16 -11.50
C GLU A 105 14.10 -3.36 -10.90
#